data_AF-A0A8E7B2X4-F1
#
_entry.id   AF-A0A8E7B2X4-F1
#
_cell.length_a   1.000
_cell.length_b   1.000
_cell.length_c   1.000
_cell.angle_alpha   90.00
_cell.angle_beta   90.00
_cell.angle_gamma   90.00
#
_symmetry.space_group_name_H-M   'P 1'
#
loop_
_entity.id
_entity.type
_entity.pdbx_description
1 polymer ?
#
loop_
_entity_poly.entity_id
_entity_poly.type
_entity_poly.pdbx_seq_one_letter_code
_entity_poly.pdbx_strand_id
1 'polypeptide(L)'
;MSESILKRQIITDSEGNPIGVILPMNEYLMIEQNLPKIGPQSDVNEKLKRLHRAIEDPLFMTDLEESMVSFTSVDDEWWEHES
;
A
#
# COMPACT_ATOMS: atom_id res chain seq x y z
N MET A 1 36.40 -15.01 9.37
CA MET A 1 35.40 -14.34 8.51
C MET A 1 35.47 -12.86 8.84
N SER A 2 35.96 -12.01 7.94
CA SER A 2 35.96 -10.56 8.16
C SER A 2 34.53 -10.09 8.01
N GLU A 3 33.85 -9.76 9.13
CA GLU A 3 32.58 -9.04 9.09
C GLU A 3 32.85 -7.72 8.38
N SER A 4 32.48 -7.65 7.10
CA SER A 4 32.49 -6.42 6.35
C SER A 4 31.50 -5.49 7.03
N ILE A 5 32.00 -4.54 7.81
CA ILE A 5 31.21 -3.45 8.38
C ILE A 5 30.64 -2.71 7.17
N LEU A 6 29.40 -3.03 6.81
CA LEU A 6 28.63 -2.28 5.82
C LEU A 6 28.64 -0.83 6.32
N LYS A 7 29.17 0.08 5.49
CA LYS A 7 29.10 1.51 5.76
C LYS A 7 27.78 2.03 5.21
N ARG A 8 27.32 3.17 5.73
CA ARG A 8 26.18 3.91 5.17
C ARG A 8 26.37 4.11 3.66
N GLN A 9 25.35 3.79 2.87
CA GLN A 9 25.32 4.01 1.42
C GLN A 9 24.16 4.92 1.05
N ILE A 10 24.37 5.81 0.07
CA ILE A 10 23.33 6.70 -0.45
C ILE A 10 22.89 6.14 -1.80
N ILE A 11 21.58 6.01 -2.00
CA ILE A 11 20.97 5.64 -3.27
C ILE A 11 20.57 6.93 -3.97
N THR A 12 21.00 7.12 -5.22
CA THR A 12 20.66 8.27 -6.05
C THR A 12 19.77 7.87 -7.23
N ASP A 13 18.98 8.82 -7.74
CA ASP A 13 18.26 8.66 -9.01
C ASP A 13 19.20 8.82 -10.23
N SER A 14 18.63 8.79 -11.43
CA SER A 14 19.36 8.99 -12.70
C SER A 14 19.94 10.40 -12.88
N GLU A 15 19.45 11.37 -12.12
CA GLU A 15 19.94 12.75 -12.14
C GLU A 15 20.99 13.01 -11.02
N GLY A 16 21.24 12.01 -10.18
CA GLY A 16 22.18 12.09 -9.07
C GLY A 16 21.57 12.62 -7.77
N ASN A 17 20.25 12.82 -7.70
CA ASN A 17 19.59 13.26 -6.47
C ASN A 17 19.48 12.10 -5.47
N PRO A 18 19.76 12.30 -4.18
CA PRO A 18 19.65 11.26 -3.18
C PRO A 18 18.19 10.91 -2.89
N ILE A 19 17.80 9.68 -3.19
CA ILE A 19 16.43 9.16 -2.99
C ILE A 19 16.32 8.16 -1.83
N GLY A 20 17.45 7.67 -1.31
CA GLY A 20 17.45 6.70 -0.22
C GLY A 20 18.79 6.54 0.46
N VAL A 21 18.78 5.86 1.60
CA VAL A 21 19.98 5.51 2.35
C VAL A 21 19.89 4.07 2.84
N ILE A 22 20.95 3.30 2.64
CA ILE A 22 21.12 1.98 3.27
C ILE A 22 21.96 2.20 4.52
N LEU A 23 21.38 1.83 5.67
CA LEU A 23 22.03 1.94 6.97
C LEU A 23 22.44 0.56 7.50
N PRO A 24 23.54 0.47 8.27
CA PRO A 24 23.83 -0.71 9.08
C PRO A 24 22.72 -0.93 10.09
N MET A 25 22.44 -2.19 10.45
CA MET A 25 21.33 -2.55 11.34
C MET A 25 21.37 -1.77 12.67
N ASN A 26 22.55 -1.62 13.26
CA ASN A 26 22.71 -0.89 14.52
C ASN A 26 22.29 0.58 14.40
N GLU A 27 22.58 1.24 13.28
CA GLU A 27 22.19 2.63 13.03
C GLU A 27 20.70 2.75 12.70
N TYR A 28 20.16 1.78 11.95
CA TYR A 28 18.72 1.73 11.65
C TYR A 28 17.88 1.66 12.92
N LEU A 29 18.23 0.76 13.85
CA LEU A 29 17.51 0.59 15.12
C LEU A 29 17.49 1.88 15.98
N MET A 30 18.50 2.74 15.85
CA MET A 30 18.54 4.02 16.57
C MET A 30 17.54 5.05 16.02
N ILE A 31 17.15 4.94 14.75
CA ILE A 31 16.29 5.93 14.09
C ILE A 31 14.92 5.39 13.69
N GLU A 32 14.71 4.07 13.72
CA GLU A 32 13.49 3.39 13.27
C GLU A 32 12.22 4.00 13.87
N GLN A 33 12.24 4.32 15.17
CA GLN A 33 11.09 4.92 15.85
C GLN A 33 10.75 6.34 15.37
N ASN A 34 11.73 7.03 14.79
CA ASN A 34 11.60 8.38 14.25
C ASN A 34 11.31 8.38 12.75
N LEU A 35 11.43 7.22 12.07
CA LEU A 35 11.11 7.13 10.66
C LEU A 35 9.59 7.28 10.50
N PRO A 36 9.15 8.08 9.51
CA PRO A 36 7.74 8.14 9.18
C PRO A 36 7.28 6.71 8.86
N LYS A 37 6.28 6.23 9.58
CA LYS A 37 5.64 4.95 9.31
C LYS A 37 4.90 5.11 7.98
N ILE A 38 5.56 4.76 6.88
CA ILE A 38 4.96 4.81 5.54
C ILE A 38 3.94 3.68 5.47
N GLY A 39 2.70 4.04 5.74
CA GLY A 39 1.52 3.23 5.58
C GLY A 39 0.34 4.03 6.10
N PRO A 40 -0.84 3.94 5.48
CA PRO A 40 -2.03 4.41 6.14
C PRO A 40 -2.21 3.49 7.36
N GLN A 41 -1.73 3.93 8.52
CA GLN A 41 -2.45 3.63 9.75
C GLN A 41 -3.78 4.40 9.71
N SER A 42 -4.58 4.19 8.66
CA SER A 42 -6.00 4.20 8.86
C SER A 42 -6.21 3.06 9.83
N ASP A 43 -6.43 3.41 11.09
CA ASP A 43 -6.87 2.47 12.11
C ASP A 43 -7.87 1.53 11.44
N VAL A 44 -7.56 0.23 11.41
CA VAL A 44 -8.41 -0.77 10.76
C VAL A 44 -9.82 -0.65 11.31
N ASN A 45 -9.95 -0.25 12.58
CA ASN A 45 -11.24 0.04 13.20
C ASN A 45 -11.93 1.27 12.60
N GLU A 46 -11.21 2.33 12.25
CA GLU A 46 -11.78 3.48 11.54
C GLU A 46 -12.24 3.11 10.13
N LYS A 47 -11.49 2.27 9.42
CA LYS A 47 -11.94 1.73 8.13
C LYS A 47 -13.20 0.88 8.28
N LEU A 48 -13.25 -0.01 9.27
CA LEU A 48 -14.42 -0.86 9.54
C LEU A 48 -15.65 -0.02 9.94
N LYS A 49 -15.47 1.04 10.73
CA LYS A 49 -16.56 1.97 11.08
C LYS A 49 -17.09 2.71 9.86
N ARG A 50 -16.22 3.17 8.97
CA ARG A 50 -16.62 3.84 7.73
C ARG A 50 -17.39 2.90 6.80
N LEU A 51 -16.94 1.65 6.70
CA LEU A 51 -17.61 0.64 5.90
C LEU A 51 -19.00 0.28 6.47
N HIS A 52 -19.12 0.12 7.80
CA HIS A 52 -20.44 -0.09 8.42
C HIS A 52 -21.40 1.07 8.15
N ARG A 53 -20.93 2.32 8.24
CA ARG A 53 -21.77 3.49 7.93
C ARG A 53 -22.14 3.58 6.45
N ALA A 54 -21.26 3.15 5.55
CA ALA A 54 -21.52 3.16 4.12
C ALA A 54 -22.65 2.17 3.74
N ILE A 55 -22.73 1.01 4.41
CA ILE A 55 -23.82 0.04 4.21
C ILE A 55 -25.18 0.61 4.62
N GLU A 56 -25.21 1.54 5.57
CA GLU A 56 -26.44 2.23 6.00
C GLU A 56 -26.86 3.36 5.04
N ASP A 57 -26.02 3.73 4.06
CA ASP A 57 -26.30 4.77 3.08
C ASP A 57 -26.94 4.17 1.80
N PRO A 58 -28.22 4.47 1.50
CA PRO A 58 -28.91 3.93 0.33
C PRO A 58 -28.27 4.36 -1.01
N LEU A 59 -27.64 5.54 -1.07
CA LEU A 59 -26.97 6.01 -2.29
C LEU A 59 -25.72 5.18 -2.55
N PHE A 60 -24.93 4.92 -1.51
CA PHE A 60 -23.75 4.06 -1.61
C PHE A 60 -24.11 2.65 -2.06
N MET A 61 -25.19 2.07 -1.52
CA MET A 61 -25.63 0.71 -1.92
C MET A 61 -26.10 0.67 -3.38
N THR A 62 -26.79 1.71 -3.84
CA THR A 62 -27.23 1.82 -5.25
C THR A 62 -26.01 1.90 -6.18
N ASP A 63 -25.05 2.76 -5.86
CA ASP A 63 -23.81 2.91 -6.63
C ASP A 63 -22.98 1.62 -6.63
N LEU A 64 -22.96 0.89 -5.50
CA LEU A 64 -22.28 -0.39 -5.36
C LEU A 64 -22.94 -1.47 -6.23
N GLU A 65 -24.27 -1.55 -6.24
CA GLU A 65 -25.02 -2.47 -7.09
C GLU A 65 -24.78 -2.18 -8.57
N GLU A 66 -24.84 -0.92 -9.00
CA GLU A 66 -24.55 -0.50 -10.37
C GLU A 66 -23.11 -0.88 -10.77
N SER A 67 -22.15 -0.63 -9.88
CA SER A 67 -20.76 -1.00 -10.09
C SER A 67 -20.61 -2.52 -10.24
N MET A 68 -21.21 -3.31 -9.35
CA MET A 68 -21.19 -4.78 -9.43
C MET A 68 -21.79 -5.29 -10.73
N VAL A 69 -22.91 -4.72 -11.19
CA VAL A 69 -23.51 -5.05 -12.49
C VAL A 69 -22.55 -4.73 -13.65
N SER A 70 -21.87 -3.58 -13.61
CA SER A 70 -20.87 -3.23 -14.63
C SER A 70 -19.69 -4.21 -14.67
N PHE A 71 -19.29 -4.75 -13.51
CA PHE A 71 -18.26 -5.78 -13.45
C PHE A 71 -18.74 -7.12 -14.01
N THR A 72 -20.00 -7.52 -13.79
CA THR A 72 -20.51 -8.78 -14.37
C THR A 72 -20.45 -8.79 -15.90
N SER A 73 -20.72 -7.66 -16.56
CA SER A 73 -20.57 -7.56 -18.02
C SER A 73 -19.12 -7.64 -18.50
N VAL A 74 -18.15 -7.32 -17.64
CA VAL A 74 -16.72 -7.39 -17.95
C VAL A 74 -16.14 -8.76 -17.59
N ASP A 75 -16.61 -9.40 -16.53
CA ASP A 75 -16.15 -10.74 -16.12
C ASP A 75 -16.45 -11.78 -17.21
N ASP A 76 -17.62 -11.69 -17.86
CA ASP A 76 -17.97 -12.53 -19.02
C ASP A 76 -17.05 -12.30 -20.25
N GLU A 77 -16.47 -11.10 -20.42
CA GLU A 77 -15.48 -10.82 -21.48
C GLU A 77 -14.06 -11.28 -21.12
N TRP A 78 -13.71 -11.31 -19.83
CA TRP A 78 -12.37 -11.69 -19.37
C TRP A 78 -12.18 -13.20 -19.24
N TRP A 79 -13.26 -13.96 -19.04
CA TRP A 79 -13.25 -15.41 -19.08
C TRP A 79 -13.70 -15.91 -20.46
N GLU A 80 -12.91 -15.64 -21.51
CA GLU A 80 -13.10 -16.29 -22.81
C GLU A 80 -13.25 -17.80 -22.60
N HIS A 81 -14.44 -18.32 -22.90
CA HIS A 81 -14.66 -19.76 -22.99
C HIS A 81 -13.87 -20.28 -24.20
N GLU A 82 -12.65 -20.75 -23.97
CA GLU A 82 -11.98 -21.67 -24.89
C GLU A 82 -12.93 -22.85 -25.14
N SER A 83 -13.60 -22.84 -26.30
CA SER A 83 -14.39 -23.94 -26.86
C SER A 83 -13.78 -24.39 -28.17
#